data_AF-A0A2E2AJ90-F1
#
_entry.id   AF-A0A2E2AJ90-F1
#
_cell.length_a   1.000
_cell.length_b   1.000
_cell.length_c   1.000
_cell.angle_alpha   90.00
_cell.angle_beta   90.00
_cell.angle_gamma   90.00
#
_symmetry.space_group_name_H-M   'P 1'
#
loop_
_entity.id
_entity.type
_entity.pdbx_description
1 polymer ?
#
loop_
_entity_poly.entity_id
_entity_poly.type
_entity_poly.pdbx_seq_one_letter_code
_entity_poly.pdbx_strand_id
1 'polypeptide(L)'
;QQIINLVGDVNGAYVARSNQRVLGDLAKTSGDEPAAEIHYQRSVKFCRETGFKPELAWSLYEYADLLLTRDGERDREKAGPMLDEALALATDMGMKPLMEKVLSKREILKA
;
A
#
# COMPACT_ATOMS: atom_id res chain seq x y z
N GLN A 1 -7.95 -31.67 -20.09
CA GLN A 1 -7.54 -30.43 -20.78
C GLN A 1 -7.97 -29.21 -19.95
N GLN A 2 -7.19 -28.79 -18.94
CA GLN A 2 -7.56 -27.65 -18.07
C GLN A 2 -6.36 -26.91 -17.46
N ILE A 3 -5.18 -26.95 -18.10
CA ILE A 3 -3.93 -26.33 -17.56
C ILE A 3 -3.45 -25.13 -18.39
N ILE A 4 -4.10 -24.75 -19.50
CA ILE A 4 -3.54 -23.77 -20.45
C ILE A 4 -3.96 -22.30 -20.20
N ASN A 5 -4.85 -22.00 -19.24
CA ASN A 5 -5.35 -20.63 -19.08
C ASN A 5 -4.71 -19.81 -17.95
N LEU A 6 -3.79 -20.38 -17.15
CA LEU A 6 -3.19 -19.65 -16.02
C LEU A 6 -1.86 -18.94 -16.35
N VAL A 7 -1.32 -19.11 -17.56
CA VAL A 7 0.00 -18.55 -17.94
C VAL A 7 -0.12 -17.30 -18.83
N GLY A 8 -1.30 -17.05 -19.40
CA GLY A 8 -1.54 -15.88 -20.29
C GLY A 8 -1.92 -14.58 -19.57
N ASP A 9 -2.43 -14.64 -18.34
CA ASP A 9 -3.01 -13.47 -17.63
C ASP A 9 -2.10 -12.93 -16.50
N VAL A 10 -1.10 -13.71 -16.10
CA VAL A 10 -0.17 -13.29 -15.03
C VAL A 10 0.70 -12.11 -15.47
N ASN A 11 1.11 -12.02 -16.73
CA ASN A 11 1.99 -10.94 -17.19
C ASN A 11 1.28 -9.58 -17.31
N GLY A 12 0.00 -9.56 -17.67
CA GLY A 12 -0.81 -8.32 -17.67
C GLY A 12 -1.09 -7.81 -16.25
N ALA A 13 -1.39 -8.72 -15.32
CA ALA A 13 -1.61 -8.40 -13.92
C ALA A 13 -0.32 -8.05 -13.16
N TYR A 14 0.86 -8.52 -13.59
CA TYR A 14 2.15 -8.14 -13.00
C TYR A 14 2.58 -6.72 -13.40
N VAL A 15 2.32 -6.30 -14.64
CA VAL A 15 2.67 -4.93 -15.12
C VAL A 15 1.61 -3.90 -14.71
N ALA A 16 0.33 -4.29 -14.58
CA ALA A 16 -0.71 -3.42 -14.00
C ALA A 16 -0.55 -3.20 -12.47
N ARG A 17 0.24 -4.04 -11.79
CA ARG A 17 0.39 -4.11 -10.33
C ARG A 17 1.25 -3.00 -9.74
N SER A 18 2.40 -2.72 -10.36
CA SER A 18 3.24 -1.57 -9.98
C SER A 18 2.57 -0.25 -10.35
N ASN A 19 1.63 -0.26 -11.30
CA ASN A 19 0.94 0.97 -11.72
C ASN A 19 0.02 1.53 -10.63
N GLN A 20 -0.70 0.74 -9.84
CA GLN A 20 -1.67 1.33 -8.91
C GLN A 20 -1.00 2.06 -7.75
N ARG A 21 0.05 1.49 -7.13
CA ARG A 21 0.82 2.22 -6.11
C ARG A 21 1.50 3.46 -6.70
N VAL A 22 2.11 3.35 -7.89
CA VAL A 22 2.75 4.47 -8.58
C VAL A 22 1.75 5.55 -9.04
N LEU A 23 0.54 5.17 -9.44
CA LEU A 23 -0.55 6.10 -9.75
C LEU A 23 -1.08 6.77 -8.48
N GLY A 24 -1.07 6.07 -7.35
CA GLY A 24 -1.31 6.65 -6.03
C GLY A 24 -0.27 7.72 -5.68
N ASP A 25 1.02 7.41 -5.85
CA ASP A 25 2.13 8.33 -5.61
C ASP A 25 2.05 9.56 -6.53
N LEU A 26 1.72 9.34 -7.81
CA LEU A 26 1.55 10.40 -8.80
C LEU A 26 0.36 11.30 -8.46
N ALA A 27 -0.81 10.72 -8.19
CA ALA A 27 -2.01 11.47 -7.85
C ALA A 27 -1.80 12.29 -6.56
N LYS A 28 -1.13 11.71 -5.55
CA LYS A 28 -0.72 12.41 -4.33
C LYS A 28 0.22 13.59 -4.64
N THR A 29 1.22 13.38 -5.51
CA THR A 29 2.14 14.44 -5.94
C THR A 29 1.41 15.55 -6.72
N SER A 30 0.37 15.19 -7.47
CA SER A 30 -0.51 16.15 -8.17
C SER A 30 -1.58 16.79 -7.29
N GLY A 31 -1.67 16.43 -6.00
CA GLY A 31 -2.68 16.93 -5.07
C GLY A 31 -4.08 16.34 -5.26
N ASP A 32 -4.26 15.36 -6.16
CA ASP A 32 -5.52 14.61 -6.32
C ASP A 32 -5.56 13.45 -5.32
N GLU A 33 -5.75 13.82 -4.06
CA GLU A 33 -5.80 12.85 -2.99
C GLU A 33 -6.96 11.84 -3.14
N PRO A 34 -8.18 12.21 -3.61
CA PRO A 34 -9.25 11.24 -3.85
C PRO A 34 -8.86 10.15 -4.85
N ALA A 35 -8.21 10.52 -5.96
CA ALA A 35 -7.71 9.53 -6.92
C ALA A 35 -6.61 8.66 -6.30
N ALA A 36 -5.69 9.25 -5.53
CA ALA A 36 -4.64 8.51 -4.85
C ALA A 36 -5.21 7.44 -3.91
N GLU A 37 -6.22 7.78 -3.12
CA GLU A 37 -6.90 6.85 -2.22
C GLU A 37 -7.54 5.67 -2.97
N ILE A 38 -8.23 5.93 -4.09
CA ILE A 38 -8.82 4.87 -4.92
C ILE A 38 -7.74 3.90 -5.43
N HIS A 39 -6.62 4.45 -5.89
CA HIS A 39 -5.49 3.65 -6.39
C HIS A 39 -4.87 2.78 -5.30
N TYR A 40 -4.64 3.32 -4.10
CA TYR A 40 -4.12 2.55 -2.97
C TYR A 40 -5.09 1.45 -2.51
N GLN A 41 -6.39 1.75 -2.41
CA GLN A 41 -7.40 0.75 -2.04
C GLN A 41 -7.41 -0.43 -3.01
N ARG A 42 -7.30 -0.16 -4.32
CA ARG A 42 -7.19 -1.21 -5.35
C ARG A 42 -5.92 -2.04 -5.17
N SER A 43 -4.79 -1.40 -4.91
CA SER A 43 -3.52 -2.08 -4.67
C SER A 43 -3.59 -3.02 -3.47
N VAL A 44 -4.10 -2.52 -2.33
CA VAL A 44 -4.27 -3.31 -1.09
C VAL A 44 -5.19 -4.50 -1.32
N LYS A 45 -6.37 -4.28 -1.93
CA LYS A 45 -7.33 -5.35 -2.23
C LYS A 45 -6.67 -6.45 -3.07
N PHE A 46 -6.01 -6.07 -4.14
CA PHE A 46 -5.33 -7.00 -5.03
C PHE A 46 -4.25 -7.82 -4.30
N CYS A 47 -3.41 -7.16 -3.49
CA CYS A 47 -2.33 -7.85 -2.79
C CYS A 47 -2.86 -8.83 -1.73
N ARG A 48 -3.99 -8.51 -1.09
CA ARG A 48 -4.69 -9.42 -0.18
C ARG A 48 -5.26 -10.64 -0.92
N GLU A 49 -5.89 -10.44 -2.08
CA GLU A 49 -6.44 -11.53 -2.90
C GLU A 49 -5.37 -12.45 -3.49
N THR A 50 -4.21 -11.90 -3.83
CA THR A 50 -3.10 -12.67 -4.44
C THR A 50 -2.06 -13.17 -3.44
N GLY A 51 -2.13 -12.75 -2.17
CA GLY A 51 -1.15 -13.10 -1.14
C GLY A 51 0.22 -12.46 -1.35
N PHE A 52 0.34 -11.39 -2.15
CA PHE A 52 1.63 -10.76 -2.45
C PHE A 52 2.07 -9.81 -1.31
N LYS A 53 2.68 -10.39 -0.28
CA LYS A 53 3.03 -9.71 0.98
C LYS A 53 3.95 -8.48 0.85
N PRO A 54 5.05 -8.50 0.05
CA PRO A 54 5.90 -7.31 -0.09
C PRO A 54 5.16 -6.08 -0.61
N GLU A 55 4.33 -6.25 -1.64
CA GLU A 55 3.57 -5.13 -2.23
C GLU A 55 2.42 -4.69 -1.33
N LEU A 56 1.82 -5.62 -0.57
CA LEU A 56 0.83 -5.28 0.45
C LEU A 56 1.43 -4.33 1.49
N ALA A 57 2.63 -4.63 2.00
CA ALA A 57 3.30 -3.81 3.01
C ALA A 57 3.57 -2.39 2.50
N TRP A 58 4.09 -2.24 1.28
CA TRP A 58 4.30 -0.92 0.66
C TRP A 58 2.99 -0.18 0.41
N SER A 59 1.96 -0.86 -0.09
CA SER A 59 0.66 -0.23 -0.39
C SER A 59 -0.03 0.28 0.87
N LEU A 60 0.06 -0.46 1.97
CA LEU A 60 -0.47 -0.04 3.27
C LEU A 60 0.27 1.19 3.81
N TYR A 61 1.61 1.21 3.69
CA TYR A 61 2.41 2.37 4.11
C TYR A 61 2.06 3.63 3.31
N GLU A 62 2.03 3.57 1.97
CA GLU A 62 1.75 4.75 1.14
C GLU A 62 0.32 5.27 1.34
N TYR A 63 -0.63 4.36 1.55
CA TYR A 63 -1.99 4.74 1.87
C TYR A 63 -2.09 5.44 3.22
N ALA A 64 -1.46 4.87 4.26
CA ALA A 64 -1.41 5.51 5.57
C ALA A 64 -0.74 6.89 5.48
N ASP A 65 0.34 7.03 4.69
CA ASP A 65 1.01 8.32 4.51
C ASP A 65 0.13 9.37 3.82
N LEU A 66 -0.69 8.97 2.84
CA LEU A 66 -1.71 9.85 2.25
C LEU A 66 -2.73 10.32 3.31
N LEU A 67 -3.25 9.40 4.12
CA LEU A 67 -4.23 9.71 5.17
C LEU A 67 -3.64 10.66 6.22
N LEU A 68 -2.39 10.45 6.62
CA LEU A 68 -1.70 11.34 7.56
C LEU A 68 -1.40 12.72 6.96
N THR A 69 -1.25 12.84 5.64
CA THR A 69 -1.06 14.15 4.97
C THR A 69 -2.32 15.01 5.06
N ARG A 70 -3.52 14.40 5.05
CA ARG A 70 -4.81 15.09 5.20
C ARG A 70 -5.09 15.57 6.61
N ASP A 71 -4.45 14.94 7.59
CA ASP A 71 -4.48 15.27 9.02
C ASP A 71 -5.88 15.33 9.67
N GLY A 72 -6.85 14.59 9.12
CA GLY A 72 -8.17 14.40 9.73
C GLY A 72 -8.17 13.36 10.85
N GLU A 73 -9.00 13.52 11.90
CA GLU A 73 -9.10 12.54 13.00
C GLU A 73 -9.44 11.13 12.50
N ARG A 74 -10.43 11.00 11.62
CA ARG A 74 -10.81 9.71 11.01
C ARG A 74 -9.71 9.11 10.15
N ASP A 75 -8.89 9.96 9.53
CA ASP A 75 -7.78 9.52 8.70
C ASP A 75 -6.64 8.98 9.58
N ARG A 76 -6.35 9.63 10.71
CA ARG A 76 -5.41 9.13 11.71
C ARG A 76 -5.86 7.81 12.33
N GLU A 77 -7.14 7.68 12.69
CA GLU A 77 -7.73 6.44 13.20
C GLU A 77 -7.59 5.27 12.21
N LYS A 78 -7.72 5.56 10.91
CA LYS A 78 -7.57 4.56 9.84
C LYS A 78 -6.12 4.24 9.52
N ALA A 79 -5.21 5.22 9.60
CA ALA A 79 -3.80 5.06 9.26
C ALA A 79 -3.04 4.19 10.28
N GLY A 80 -3.36 4.28 11.58
CA GLY A 80 -2.69 3.52 12.64
C GLY A 80 -2.64 2.01 12.38
N PRO A 81 -3.80 1.34 12.23
CA PRO A 81 -3.84 -0.10 11.94
C PRO A 81 -3.13 -0.50 10.63
N MET A 82 -3.13 0.37 9.62
CA MET A 82 -2.41 0.12 8.36
C MET A 82 -0.90 0.12 8.56
N LEU A 83 -0.38 1.05 9.37
CA LEU A 83 1.04 1.11 9.72
C LEU A 83 1.45 -0.09 10.57
N ASP A 84 0.59 -0.55 11.48
CA ASP A 84 0.86 -1.74 12.30
C ASP A 84 0.95 -3.02 11.42
N GLU A 85 0.02 -3.19 10.48
CA GLU A 85 0.05 -4.31 9.52
C GLU A 85 1.28 -4.23 8.60
N ALA A 86 1.60 -3.05 8.07
CA ALA A 86 2.78 -2.83 7.24
C ALA A 86 4.08 -3.15 8.00
N LEU A 87 4.18 -2.75 9.28
CA LEU A 87 5.34 -3.03 10.12
C LEU A 87 5.50 -4.53 10.38
N ALA A 88 4.41 -5.23 10.68
CA ALA A 88 4.45 -6.67 10.90
C ALA A 88 4.95 -7.41 9.65
N LEU A 89 4.38 -7.10 8.48
CA LEU A 89 4.81 -7.67 7.20
C LEU A 89 6.27 -7.36 6.89
N ALA A 90 6.68 -6.10 7.06
CA ALA A 90 8.05 -5.66 6.80
C ALA A 90 9.05 -6.36 7.73
N THR A 91 8.68 -6.58 8.99
CA THR A 91 9.50 -7.28 9.99
C THR A 91 9.65 -8.75 9.62
N ASP A 92 8.55 -9.44 9.31
CA ASP A 92 8.55 -10.85 8.89
C ASP A 92 9.44 -11.10 7.67
N MET A 93 9.52 -10.13 6.75
CA MET A 93 10.30 -10.23 5.51
C MET A 93 11.69 -9.59 5.59
N GLY A 94 12.06 -8.96 6.72
CA GLY A 94 13.34 -8.27 6.90
C GLY A 94 13.52 -7.02 6.02
N MET A 95 12.44 -6.33 5.66
CA MET A 95 12.41 -5.16 4.79
C MET A 95 12.84 -3.87 5.52
N LYS A 96 14.10 -3.78 5.92
CA LYS A 96 14.64 -2.68 6.74
C LYS A 96 14.26 -1.26 6.28
N PRO A 97 14.36 -0.90 4.97
CA PRO A 97 14.00 0.46 4.53
C PRO A 97 12.52 0.80 4.75
N LEU A 98 11.63 -0.20 4.62
CA LEU A 98 10.21 0.01 4.87
C LEU A 98 9.92 0.11 6.37
N MET A 99 10.59 -0.69 7.19
CA MET A 99 10.46 -0.62 8.65
C MET A 99 10.78 0.79 9.18
N GLU A 100 11.89 1.38 8.72
CA GLU A 100 12.30 2.73 9.12
C GLU A 100 11.25 3.79 8.74
N LYS A 101 10.73 3.71 7.51
CA LYS A 101 9.66 4.60 7.03
C LYS A 101 8.39 4.48 7.87
N VAL A 102 7.94 3.25 8.15
CA VAL A 102 6.73 2.99 8.93
C VAL A 102 6.89 3.51 10.36
N LEU A 103 8.04 3.26 11.00
CA LEU A 103 8.31 3.75 12.35
C LEU A 103 8.29 5.28 12.41
N SER A 104 8.89 5.97 11.43
CA SER A 104 8.84 7.42 11.35
C SER A 104 7.41 7.97 11.31
N LYS A 105 6.49 7.32 10.58
CA LYS A 105 5.08 7.72 10.53
C LYS A 105 4.32 7.42 11.81
N ARG A 106 4.64 6.33 12.49
CA ARG A 106 4.04 6.01 13.80
C ARG A 106 4.43 7.00 14.88
N GLU A 107 5.62 7.59 14.83
CA GLU A 107 6.01 8.65 15.77
C GLU A 107 5.21 9.94 15.54
N ILE A 108 4.87 10.28 14.29
CA ILE A 108 3.99 11.42 13.98
C ILE A 108 2.59 11.22 14.59
N LEU A 109 2.04 10.01 14.56
CA LEU A 109 0.74 9.70 15.16
C LEU A 109 0.69 9.83 16.69
N LYS A 110 1.85 9.77 17.36
CA LYS A 110 1.95 9.85 18.83
C LYS A 110 2.22 11.27 19.33
N ALA A 111 2.65 12.17 18.43
CA ALA A 111 2.99 13.56 18.74
C ALA A 111 1.72 14.43 18.73
#